data_AF-A0A7S4E011-F1
#
_entry.id   AF-A0A7S4E011-F1
#
_cell.length_a   1.000
_cell.length_b   1.000
_cell.length_c   1.000
_cell.angle_alpha   90.00
_cell.angle_beta   90.00
_cell.angle_gamma   90.00
#
_symmetry.space_group_name_H-M   'P 1'
#
loop_
_entity.id
_entity.type
_entity.pdbx_description
1 polymer ?
#
loop_
_entity_poly.entity_id
_entity_poly.type
_entity_poly.pdbx_seq_one_letter_code
_entity_poly.pdbx_strand_id
1 'polypeptide(L)'
;MAACWQKNADRTVGNCHEQMGPFLVSMWMYGSFVNPMRAAVLGAVSIGALILYPFLYGNEEDSPKKILVASTLPRYWLNYYMMLSTVVATLS
;
A
#
# COMPACT_ATOMS: atom_id res chain seq x y z
N MET A 1 19.14 17.24 -10.64
CA MET A 1 17.88 17.31 -9.86
C MET A 1 16.66 16.80 -10.63
N ALA A 2 16.32 17.35 -11.81
CA ALA A 2 15.11 16.96 -12.55
C ALA A 2 14.96 15.44 -12.82
N ALA A 3 16.05 14.75 -13.18
CA ALA A 3 16.03 13.30 -13.44
C ALA A 3 15.70 12.43 -12.19
N CYS A 4 16.10 12.87 -10.99
CA CYS A 4 15.82 12.16 -9.75
C CYS A 4 14.33 12.24 -9.40
N TRP A 5 13.72 13.41 -9.59
CA TRP A 5 12.29 13.63 -9.38
C TRP A 5 11.43 12.85 -10.37
N GLN A 6 11.85 12.78 -11.64
CA GLN A 6 11.12 12.02 -12.65
C GLN A 6 11.13 10.51 -12.33
N LYS A 7 12.30 9.97 -11.96
CA LYS A 7 12.42 8.57 -11.53
C LYS A 7 11.60 8.27 -10.28
N ASN A 8 11.54 9.21 -9.33
CA ASN A 8 10.68 9.08 -8.14
C ASN A 8 9.20 9.00 -8.52
N ALA A 9 8.76 9.91 -9.41
CA ALA A 9 7.38 9.93 -9.89
C ALA A 9 7.03 8.61 -10.58
N ASP A 10 7.88 8.11 -11.47
CA ASP A 10 7.68 6.84 -12.17
C ASP A 10 7.56 5.66 -11.19
N ARG A 11 8.41 5.63 -10.15
CA ARG A 11 8.35 4.59 -9.12
C ARG A 11 7.13 4.68 -8.23
N THR A 12 6.72 5.89 -7.86
CA THR A 12 5.50 6.11 -7.08
C THR A 12 4.27 5.64 -7.85
N VAL A 13 4.20 5.98 -9.15
CA VAL A 13 3.11 5.53 -10.04
C VAL A 13 3.15 4.02 -10.24
N GLY A 14 4.32 3.44 -10.46
CA GLY A 14 4.50 1.99 -10.58
C GLY A 14 4.04 1.26 -9.33
N ASN A 15 4.47 1.71 -8.14
CA ASN A 15 4.08 1.12 -6.87
C ASN A 15 2.56 1.27 -6.59
N CYS A 16 1.96 2.38 -7.02
CA CYS A 16 0.52 2.56 -6.96
C CYS A 16 -0.19 1.51 -7.80
N HIS A 17 0.19 1.36 -9.07
CA HIS A 17 -0.42 0.40 -9.99
C HIS A 17 -0.28 -1.05 -9.53
N GLU A 18 0.91 -1.44 -9.06
CA GLU A 18 1.17 -2.81 -8.56
C GLU A 18 0.25 -3.17 -7.38
N GLN A 19 -0.03 -2.22 -6.50
CA GLN A 19 -0.81 -2.45 -5.28
C GLN A 19 -2.30 -2.18 -5.45
N MET A 20 -2.71 -1.40 -6.46
CA MET A 20 -4.09 -0.93 -6.63
C MET A 20 -5.10 -2.08 -6.74
N GLY A 21 -4.82 -3.06 -7.62
CA GLY A 21 -5.69 -4.21 -7.82
C GLY A 21 -5.91 -5.02 -6.53
N PRO A 22 -4.85 -5.56 -5.90
CA PRO A 22 -4.94 -6.28 -4.64
C PRO A 22 -5.58 -5.46 -3.51
N PHE A 23 -5.27 -4.16 -3.42
CA PHE A 23 -5.82 -3.27 -2.41
C PHE A 23 -7.33 -3.10 -2.53
N LEU A 24 -7.82 -2.75 -3.73
CA LEU A 24 -9.26 -2.54 -3.94
C LEU A 24 -10.02 -3.84 -3.67
N VAL A 25 -9.57 -4.96 -4.24
CA VAL A 25 -10.24 -6.25 -4.06
C VAL A 25 -10.28 -6.64 -2.58
N SER A 26 -9.14 -6.61 -1.89
CA SER A 26 -9.09 -7.01 -0.48
C SER A 26 -9.88 -6.08 0.46
N MET A 27 -9.84 -4.77 0.23
CA MET A 27 -10.60 -3.79 1.04
C MET A 27 -12.10 -3.96 0.87
N TRP A 28 -12.59 -4.08 -0.37
CA TRP A 28 -14.03 -4.25 -0.64
C TRP A 28 -14.55 -5.59 -0.10
N MET A 29 -13.77 -6.66 -0.27
CA MET A 29 -14.12 -7.98 0.27
C MET A 29 -14.15 -7.95 1.81
N TYR A 30 -13.13 -7.39 2.45
CA TYR A 30 -13.09 -7.27 3.92
C TYR A 30 -14.25 -6.40 4.44
N GLY A 31 -14.58 -5.31 3.74
CA GLY A 31 -15.68 -4.44 4.12
C GLY A 31 -17.04 -5.11 4.00
N SER A 32 -17.23 -5.97 2.99
CA SER A 32 -18.48 -6.67 2.73
C SER A 32 -18.70 -7.87 3.65
N PHE A 33 -17.65 -8.64 3.93
CA PHE A 33 -17.76 -9.93 4.63
C PHE A 33 -17.27 -9.91 6.08
N VAL A 34 -16.45 -8.93 6.48
CA VAL A 34 -15.85 -8.89 7.83
C VAL A 34 -16.31 -7.68 8.62
N ASN A 35 -15.92 -6.47 8.21
CA ASN A 35 -16.29 -5.24 8.92
C ASN A 35 -16.02 -3.99 8.06
N PRO A 36 -17.05 -3.20 7.69
CA PRO A 36 -16.89 -2.04 6.83
C PRO A 36 -16.10 -0.92 7.50
N MET A 37 -16.23 -0.72 8.81
CA MET A 37 -15.52 0.36 9.49
C MET A 37 -14.02 0.10 9.59
N ARG A 38 -13.63 -1.13 9.92
CA ARG A 38 -12.22 -1.53 9.92
C ARG A 38 -11.64 -1.48 8.50
N ALA A 39 -12.40 -1.88 7.48
CA ALA A 39 -11.98 -1.73 6.08
C ALA A 39 -11.65 -0.26 5.75
N ALA A 40 -12.48 0.70 6.16
CA ALA A 40 -12.21 2.12 5.93
C ALA A 40 -10.94 2.61 6.62
N VAL A 41 -10.71 2.20 7.88
CA VAL A 41 -9.48 2.57 8.63
C VAL A 41 -8.23 1.96 7.98
N LEU A 42 -8.24 0.67 7.67
CA LEU A 42 -7.11 0.00 7.03
C LEU A 42 -6.85 0.54 5.62
N GLY A 43 -7.93 0.88 4.90
CA GLY A 43 -7.89 1.57 3.63
C GLY A 43 -7.18 2.92 3.71
N ALA A 44 -7.57 3.75 4.67
CA ALA A 44 -6.96 5.05 4.92
C ALA A 44 -5.47 4.94 5.29
N VAL A 45 -5.09 3.95 6.12
CA VAL A 45 -3.68 3.69 6.47
C VAL A 45 -2.86 3.30 5.23
N SER A 46 -3.40 2.43 4.36
CA SER A 46 -2.73 2.03 3.11
C SER A 46 -2.52 3.20 2.15
N ILE A 47 -3.53 4.09 2.02
CA ILE A 47 -3.43 5.32 1.22
C ILE A 47 -2.43 6.29 1.84
N GLY A 48 -2.41 6.44 3.16
CA GLY A 48 -1.42 7.27 3.87
C GLY A 48 0.01 6.83 3.58
N ALA A 49 0.26 5.52 3.55
CA ALA A 49 1.57 4.97 3.18
C ALA A 49 1.95 5.25 1.70
N LEU A 50 0.97 5.26 0.79
CA LEU A 50 1.19 5.67 -0.61
C LEU A 50 1.53 7.16 -0.72
N ILE A 51 0.79 8.03 -0.01
CA ILE A 51 1.06 9.48 0.01
C ILE A 51 2.47 9.75 0.54
N LEU A 52 2.91 9.01 1.56
CA LEU A 52 4.24 9.16 2.15
C LEU A 52 5.37 8.67 1.22
N TYR A 53 5.08 7.75 0.30
CA TYR A 53 6.06 7.11 -0.59
C TYR A 53 6.98 8.08 -1.36
N PRO A 54 6.47 9.08 -2.13
CA PRO A 54 7.33 10.00 -2.89
C PRO A 54 8.22 10.87 -2.01
N PHE A 55 7.80 11.17 -0.76
CA PHE A 55 8.58 11.99 0.17
C PHE A 55 9.75 11.22 0.78
N LEU A 56 9.64 9.89 0.89
CA LEU A 56 10.71 9.02 1.36
C LEU A 56 11.79 8.76 0.29
N TYR A 57 11.55 9.18 -0.95
CA TYR A 57 12.38 8.90 -2.12
C TYR A 57 13.18 10.14 -2.61
N GLY A 58 13.08 11.29 -1.93
CA GLY A 58 13.58 12.58 -2.41
C GLY A 58 15.10 12.69 -2.70
N ASN A 59 15.95 11.80 -2.19
CA ASN A 59 17.40 11.84 -2.42
C ASN A 59 17.98 10.41 -2.59
N GLU A 60 18.22 10.01 -3.84
CA GLU A 60 18.74 8.67 -4.17
C GLU A 60 20.18 8.40 -3.70
N GLU A 61 20.97 9.44 -3.43
CA GLU A 61 22.38 9.29 -3.04
C GLU A 61 22.56 8.77 -1.61
N ASP A 62 21.57 8.97 -0.72
CA ASP A 62 21.66 8.61 0.70
C ASP A 62 20.53 7.71 1.23
N SER A 63 19.46 7.49 0.47
CA SER A 63 18.33 6.68 0.97
C SER A 63 18.62 5.18 0.84
N PRO A 64 18.88 4.44 1.95
CA PRO A 64 19.12 3.01 1.88
C PRO A 64 17.87 2.31 1.36
N LYS A 65 18.05 1.29 0.52
CA LYS A 65 16.99 0.37 0.02
C LYS A 65 16.02 -0.13 1.12
N LYS A 66 16.43 -0.06 2.40
CA LYS A 66 15.64 -0.35 3.60
C LYS A 66 14.44 0.59 3.83
N ILE A 67 14.52 1.87 3.47
CA ILE A 67 13.39 2.81 3.62
C ILE A 67 12.29 2.51 2.58
N LEU A 68 12.67 2.06 1.39
CA LEU A 68 11.76 1.62 0.33
C LEU A 68 10.88 0.43 0.78
N VAL A 69 11.50 -0.49 1.51
CA VAL A 69 10.82 -1.64 2.11
C VAL A 69 9.84 -1.18 3.21
N ALA A 70 10.18 -0.12 3.95
CA ALA A 70 9.37 0.37 5.07
C ALA A 70 8.02 0.99 4.66
N SER A 71 7.90 1.61 3.48
CA SER A 71 6.61 2.14 3.00
C SER A 71 5.80 1.12 2.20
N THR A 72 6.50 0.17 1.56
CA THR A 72 5.84 -0.81 0.68
C THR A 72 5.36 -2.05 1.43
N LEU A 73 6.13 -2.56 2.39
CA LEU A 73 5.76 -3.75 3.18
C LEU A 73 4.47 -3.58 3.98
N PRO A 74 4.21 -2.44 4.66
CA PRO A 74 2.95 -2.27 5.38
C PRO A 74 1.74 -2.41 4.47
N ARG A 75 1.81 -1.90 3.23
CA ARG A 75 0.73 -2.01 2.25
C ARG A 75 0.52 -3.45 1.81
N TYR A 76 1.59 -4.21 1.56
CA TYR A 76 1.49 -5.64 1.30
C TYR A 76 0.86 -6.39 2.48
N TRP A 77 1.31 -6.15 3.71
CA TRP A 77 0.75 -6.80 4.89
C TRP A 77 -0.72 -6.47 5.11
N LEU A 78 -1.15 -5.22 4.89
CA LEU A 78 -2.55 -4.84 4.99
C LEU A 78 -3.40 -5.57 3.96
N ASN A 79 -2.95 -5.64 2.71
CA ASN A 79 -3.65 -6.38 1.66
C ASN A 79 -3.76 -7.87 2.01
N TYR A 80 -2.67 -8.51 2.46
CA TYR A 80 -2.68 -9.90 2.90
C TYR A 80 -3.59 -10.14 4.10
N TYR A 81 -3.55 -9.26 5.10
CA TYR A 81 -4.40 -9.35 6.28
C TYR A 81 -5.88 -9.27 5.92
N MET A 82 -6.26 -8.28 5.10
CA MET A 82 -7.65 -8.10 4.66
C MET A 82 -8.13 -9.29 3.83
N MET A 83 -7.29 -9.79 2.92
CA MET A 83 -7.60 -10.96 2.10
C MET A 83 -7.78 -12.23 2.93
N LEU A 84 -6.83 -12.55 3.81
CA LEU A 84 -6.91 -13.74 4.68
C LEU A 84 -8.09 -13.67 5.63
N SER A 85 -8.35 -12.51 6.24
CA SER A 85 -9.48 -12.33 7.16
C SER A 85 -10.81 -12.56 6.44
N THR A 86 -10.92 -12.13 5.17
CA THR A 86 -12.11 -12.40 4.36
C THR A 86 -12.26 -13.89 4.11
N VAL A 87 -11.20 -14.59 3.68
CA VAL A 87 -11.25 -16.04 3.43
C VAL A 87 -11.67 -16.80 4.68
N VAL A 88 -11.09 -16.46 5.84
CA VAL A 88 -11.44 -17.10 7.12
C VAL A 88 -12.90 -16.82 7.47
N ALA A 89 -13.35 -15.56 7.42
CA ALA A 89 -14.72 -15.19 7.78
C ALA A 89 -15.78 -15.82 6.86
N THR A 90 -15.47 -16.05 5.58
CA THR A 90 -16.40 -16.67 4.64
C THR A 90 -16.46 -18.20 4.78
N LEU A 91 -15.38 -18.85 5.26
CA LEU A 91 -15.31 -20.31 5.39
C LEU A 91 -15.66 -20.83 6.79
N SER A 92 -15.73 -19.96 7.80
CA SER A 92 -16.15 -20.28 9.17
C SER A 92 -17.64 -20.10 9.38
#